data_AF-A0A2R4FG56-F1
#
_entry.id   AF-A0A2R4FG56-F1
#
_cell.length_a   1.000
_cell.length_b   1.000
_cell.length_c   1.000
_cell.angle_alpha   90.00
_cell.angle_beta   90.00
_cell.angle_gamma   90.00
#
_symmetry.space_group_name_H-M   'P 1'
#
loop_
_entity.id
_entity.type
_entity.pdbx_description
1 polymer ?
#
loop_
_entity_poly.entity_id
_entity_poly.type
_entity_poly.pdbx_seq_one_letter_code
_entity_poly.pdbx_strand_id
1 'polypeptide(L)'
;MLPGTTQPAHADPDDTTNTSLLDMLDLALNLLGRAGDGNVSPAELAAMTQDVINALNQAESAVIAHLDAIAVADIRDDATAAVIEFEDINNFADETLEDWAQEVTHDAVRASSYLDAVSGKKAIDDVGYAVVTLFPIAMVARARAGFGTTNLRTQYRAALQKVVDKLAPSCQYSNPEPNAVPLIRSYTCTVYGNHTATQLEQYWLGEWQLGPIDPAAVEAASYANTSRAVAIESLRQLP
;
A
#
# COMPACT_ATOMS: atom_id res chain seq x y z
N MET A 1 30.37 1.71 29.71
CA MET A 1 29.91 2.19 28.40
C MET A 1 29.27 1.02 27.69
N LEU A 2 27.96 0.87 27.83
CA LEU A 2 27.20 -0.12 27.05
C LEU A 2 26.78 0.59 25.76
N PRO A 3 27.09 0.05 24.57
CA PRO A 3 26.58 0.59 23.33
C PRO A 3 25.05 0.54 23.38
N GLY A 4 24.42 1.68 23.16
CA GLY A 4 22.98 1.77 22.92
C GLY A 4 22.69 0.97 21.67
N THR A 5 22.25 -0.27 21.88
CA THR A 5 21.61 -1.00 20.80
C THR A 5 20.29 -0.28 20.59
N THR A 6 20.15 0.39 19.44
CA THR A 6 18.86 0.39 18.77
C THR A 6 18.38 -1.05 18.87
N GLN A 7 17.34 -1.32 19.66
CA GLN A 7 16.66 -2.59 19.50
C GLN A 7 16.25 -2.56 18.03
N PRO A 8 16.81 -3.46 17.19
CA PRO A 8 16.48 -3.45 15.79
C PRO A 8 14.95 -3.51 15.75
N ALA A 9 14.35 -2.62 14.94
CA ALA A 9 13.06 -2.94 14.39
C ALA A 9 13.20 -4.39 13.95
N HIS A 10 12.46 -5.30 14.59
CA HIS A 10 12.37 -6.64 14.07
C HIS A 10 12.07 -6.45 12.59
N ALA A 11 12.95 -6.94 11.72
CA ALA A 11 12.65 -7.04 10.31
C ALA A 11 11.38 -7.89 10.28
N ASP A 12 10.26 -7.20 10.15
CA ASP A 12 8.96 -7.83 10.11
C ASP A 12 8.98 -8.62 8.80
N PRO A 13 8.69 -9.93 8.79
CA PRO A 13 8.56 -10.69 7.55
C PRO A 13 7.57 -10.06 6.54
N ASP A 14 6.77 -9.06 6.96
CA ASP A 14 5.86 -8.26 6.12
C ASP A 14 6.54 -7.11 5.29
N ASP A 15 7.82 -6.80 5.48
CA ASP A 15 8.52 -5.74 4.70
C ASP A 15 8.61 -6.07 3.19
N THR A 16 8.59 -7.37 2.85
CA THR A 16 8.54 -7.85 1.47
C THR A 16 7.21 -7.55 0.77
N THR A 17 6.10 -7.51 1.52
CA THR A 17 4.74 -7.31 0.99
C THR A 17 4.58 -5.96 0.32
N ASN A 18 4.93 -4.91 1.06
CA ASN A 18 4.77 -3.55 0.57
C ASN A 18 5.75 -3.27 -0.57
N THR A 19 6.94 -3.87 -0.52
CA THR A 19 7.91 -3.80 -1.62
C THR A 19 7.34 -4.42 -2.91
N SER A 20 6.78 -5.63 -2.85
CA SER A 20 6.21 -6.29 -4.05
C SER A 20 5.00 -5.56 -4.65
N LEU A 21 4.15 -4.95 -3.81
CA LEU A 21 3.03 -4.12 -4.28
C LEU A 21 3.51 -2.84 -4.97
N LEU A 22 4.59 -2.24 -4.47
CA LEU A 22 5.20 -1.07 -5.08
C LEU A 22 5.89 -1.42 -6.40
N ASP A 23 6.58 -2.55 -6.48
CA ASP A 23 7.16 -3.05 -7.74
C ASP A 23 6.09 -3.28 -8.80
N MET A 24 4.97 -3.91 -8.41
CA MET A 24 3.82 -4.12 -9.29
C MET A 24 3.25 -2.79 -9.81
N LEU A 25 3.10 -1.81 -8.92
CA LEU A 25 2.62 -0.49 -9.31
C LEU A 25 3.60 0.19 -10.27
N ASP A 26 4.90 0.21 -9.96
CA ASP A 26 5.91 0.81 -10.82
C ASP A 26 5.88 0.20 -12.22
N LEU A 27 5.76 -1.12 -12.31
CA LEU A 27 5.62 -1.83 -13.59
C LEU A 27 4.33 -1.44 -14.32
N ALA A 28 3.20 -1.37 -13.63
CA ALA A 28 1.93 -0.95 -14.21
C ALA A 28 1.95 0.51 -14.69
N LEU A 29 2.56 1.42 -13.94
CA LEU A 29 2.70 2.83 -14.31
C LEU A 29 3.65 3.02 -15.49
N ASN A 30 4.76 2.27 -15.52
CA ASN A 30 5.67 2.24 -16.66
C ASN A 30 4.98 1.71 -17.91
N LEU A 31 4.16 0.66 -17.79
CA LEU A 31 3.33 0.16 -18.87
C LEU A 31 2.41 1.25 -19.42
N LEU A 32 1.71 1.97 -18.54
CA LEU A 32 0.74 3.00 -18.91
C LEU A 32 1.38 4.24 -19.52
N GLY A 33 2.54 4.65 -19.01
CA GLY A 33 3.31 5.75 -19.57
C GLY A 33 3.69 5.45 -21.02
N ARG A 34 4.19 4.23 -21.28
CA ARG A 34 4.62 3.83 -22.62
C ARG A 34 3.45 3.52 -23.55
N ALA A 35 2.39 2.86 -23.05
CA ALA A 35 1.20 2.53 -23.84
C ALA A 35 0.42 3.79 -24.24
N GLY A 36 0.40 4.82 -23.38
CA GLY A 36 -0.18 6.13 -23.68
C GLY A 36 0.52 6.88 -24.82
N ASP A 37 1.80 6.60 -25.07
CA ASP A 37 2.58 7.20 -26.17
C ASP A 37 2.39 6.45 -27.51
N GLY A 38 1.51 5.45 -27.57
CA GLY A 38 1.18 4.71 -28.79
C GLY A 38 2.32 3.85 -29.37
N ASN A 39 3.40 3.65 -28.59
CA ASN A 39 4.67 3.08 -29.04
C ASN A 39 5.02 1.72 -28.41
N VAL A 40 4.05 1.01 -27.82
CA VAL A 40 4.30 -0.30 -27.21
C VAL A 40 3.83 -1.40 -28.14
N SER A 41 4.75 -2.26 -28.56
CA SER A 41 4.41 -3.45 -29.34
C SER A 41 3.65 -4.47 -28.47
N PRO A 42 2.79 -5.33 -29.06
CA PRO A 42 2.11 -6.40 -28.31
C PRO A 42 3.08 -7.31 -27.53
N ALA A 43 4.29 -7.52 -28.05
CA ALA A 43 5.33 -8.30 -27.38
C ALA A 43 5.93 -7.59 -26.14
N GLU A 44 6.16 -6.28 -26.21
CA GLU A 44 6.59 -5.50 -25.05
C GLU A 44 5.51 -5.42 -23.97
N LEU A 45 4.25 -5.29 -24.40
CA LEU A 45 3.09 -5.29 -23.52
C LEU A 45 2.96 -6.64 -22.78
N ALA A 46 3.16 -7.75 -23.49
CA ALA A 46 3.16 -9.10 -22.89
C ALA A 46 4.32 -9.31 -21.92
N ALA A 47 5.53 -8.83 -22.25
CA ALA A 47 6.70 -8.94 -21.38
C ALA A 47 6.51 -8.16 -20.07
N MET A 48 6.03 -6.92 -20.14
CA MET A 48 5.75 -6.12 -18.95
C MET A 48 4.59 -6.68 -18.13
N THR A 49 3.59 -7.27 -18.80
CA THR A 49 2.51 -7.98 -18.11
C THR A 49 3.07 -9.16 -17.31
N GLN A 50 4.06 -9.88 -17.85
CA GLN A 50 4.74 -10.95 -17.11
C GLN A 50 5.52 -10.44 -15.90
N ASP A 51 6.14 -9.26 -16.00
CA ASP A 51 6.80 -8.63 -14.86
C ASP A 51 5.79 -8.30 -13.75
N VAL A 52 4.59 -7.80 -14.12
CA VAL A 52 3.49 -7.54 -13.18
C VAL A 52 3.00 -8.84 -12.53
N ILE A 53 2.85 -9.94 -13.28
CA ILE A 53 2.51 -11.28 -12.73
C ILE A 53 3.54 -11.70 -11.68
N ASN A 54 4.83 -11.55 -11.98
CA ASN A 54 5.89 -11.97 -11.05
C ASN A 54 5.90 -11.14 -9.76
N ALA A 55 5.57 -9.85 -9.84
CA ALA A 55 5.41 -9.00 -8.66
C ALA A 55 4.14 -9.36 -7.87
N LEU A 56 3.03 -9.65 -8.57
CA LEU A 56 1.78 -10.13 -7.98
C LEU A 56 1.97 -11.44 -7.19
N ASN A 57 2.68 -12.42 -7.75
CA ASN A 57 2.88 -13.72 -7.08
C ASN A 57 3.75 -13.59 -5.82
N GLN A 58 4.60 -12.57 -5.75
CA GLN A 58 5.34 -12.23 -4.53
C GLN A 58 4.46 -11.52 -3.50
N ALA A 59 3.47 -10.73 -3.97
CA ALA A 59 2.52 -10.01 -3.12
C ALA A 59 1.30 -10.86 -2.70
N GLU A 60 0.98 -11.95 -3.40
CA GLU A 60 -0.28 -12.70 -3.28
C GLU A 60 -0.54 -13.19 -1.85
N SER A 61 0.42 -13.91 -1.26
CA SER A 61 0.28 -14.43 0.11
C SER A 61 0.02 -13.32 1.14
N ALA A 62 0.53 -12.12 0.87
CA ALA A 62 0.39 -11.00 1.77
C ALA A 62 -0.92 -10.21 1.55
N VAL A 63 -1.34 -10.01 0.30
CA VAL A 63 -2.67 -9.49 -0.05
C VAL A 63 -3.74 -10.35 0.61
N ILE A 64 -3.64 -11.68 0.49
CA ILE A 64 -4.58 -12.64 1.08
C ILE A 64 -4.54 -12.59 2.61
N ALA A 65 -3.36 -12.44 3.23
CA ALA A 65 -3.21 -12.39 4.68
C ALA A 65 -3.80 -11.13 5.33
N HIS A 66 -3.78 -9.98 4.64
CA HIS A 66 -4.33 -8.74 5.19
C HIS A 66 -5.86 -8.64 5.06
N LEU A 67 -6.47 -9.31 4.09
CA LEU A 67 -7.91 -9.23 3.78
C LEU A 67 -8.82 -10.09 4.68
N ASP A 68 -8.63 -10.06 6.00
CA ASP A 68 -9.23 -11.05 6.91
C ASP A 68 -10.53 -10.61 7.63
N ALA A 69 -11.18 -9.54 7.17
CA ALA A 69 -12.45 -9.08 7.75
C ALA A 69 -13.68 -9.50 6.92
N ILE A 70 -14.67 -10.08 7.59
CA ILE A 70 -15.99 -10.42 7.02
C ILE A 70 -16.65 -9.24 6.30
N ALA A 71 -16.38 -8.01 6.77
CA ALA A 71 -16.95 -6.79 6.20
C ALA A 71 -16.40 -6.42 4.81
N VAL A 72 -15.32 -7.06 4.36
CA VAL A 72 -14.65 -6.79 3.08
C VAL A 72 -14.46 -8.07 2.25
N ALA A 73 -15.18 -9.15 2.58
CA ALA A 73 -15.05 -10.45 1.92
C ALA A 73 -15.27 -10.35 0.40
N ASP A 74 -16.29 -9.62 -0.05
CA ASP A 74 -16.55 -9.45 -1.49
C ASP A 74 -15.35 -8.80 -2.20
N ILE A 75 -14.77 -7.74 -1.63
CA ILE A 75 -13.60 -7.05 -2.20
C ILE A 75 -12.35 -7.93 -2.16
N ARG A 76 -12.23 -8.80 -1.14
CA ARG A 76 -11.16 -9.79 -1.08
C ARG A 76 -11.28 -10.80 -2.20
N ASP A 77 -12.49 -11.32 -2.41
CA ASP A 77 -12.76 -12.31 -3.44
C ASP A 77 -12.47 -11.70 -4.83
N ASP A 78 -12.89 -10.46 -5.06
CA ASP A 78 -12.57 -9.71 -6.29
C ASP A 78 -11.06 -9.57 -6.49
N ALA A 79 -10.32 -9.12 -5.47
CA ALA A 79 -8.87 -8.94 -5.56
C ALA A 79 -8.14 -10.26 -5.80
N THR A 80 -8.61 -11.33 -5.15
CA THR A 80 -8.04 -12.68 -5.30
C THR A 80 -8.31 -13.24 -6.69
N ALA A 81 -9.55 -13.13 -7.19
CA ALA A 81 -9.92 -13.55 -8.53
C ALA A 81 -9.13 -12.78 -9.60
N ALA A 82 -9.03 -11.45 -9.45
CA ALA A 82 -8.26 -10.61 -10.35
C ALA A 82 -6.78 -11.00 -10.40
N VAL A 83 -6.15 -11.32 -9.26
CA VAL A 83 -4.75 -11.79 -9.21
C VAL A 83 -4.60 -13.13 -9.95
N ILE A 84 -5.46 -14.10 -9.67
CA ILE A 84 -5.43 -15.44 -10.28
C ILE A 84 -5.63 -15.34 -11.80
N GLU A 85 -6.65 -14.62 -12.23
CA GLU A 85 -6.98 -14.49 -13.66
C GLU A 85 -5.95 -13.65 -14.42
N PHE A 86 -5.27 -12.73 -13.74
CA PHE A 86 -4.20 -11.94 -14.35
C PHE A 86 -3.00 -12.81 -14.78
N GLU A 87 -2.77 -13.98 -14.17
CA GLU A 87 -1.75 -14.93 -14.65
C GLU A 87 -2.03 -15.40 -16.08
N ASP A 88 -3.31 -15.49 -16.47
CA ASP A 88 -3.78 -16.01 -17.76
C ASP A 88 -4.10 -14.93 -18.79
N ILE A 89 -3.91 -13.65 -18.48
CA ILE A 89 -4.23 -12.50 -19.35
C ILE A 89 -3.59 -12.56 -20.76
N ASN A 90 -2.47 -13.28 -20.92
CA ASN A 90 -1.82 -13.47 -22.21
C ASN A 90 -2.49 -14.54 -23.08
N ASN A 91 -3.30 -15.41 -22.47
CA ASN A 91 -4.02 -16.50 -23.11
C ASN A 91 -5.49 -16.15 -23.42
N PHE A 92 -5.97 -15.00 -22.93
CA PHE A 92 -7.34 -14.55 -23.19
C PHE A 92 -7.54 -14.23 -24.67
N ALA A 93 -8.67 -14.67 -25.22
CA ALA A 93 -9.18 -14.16 -26.48
C ALA A 93 -9.62 -12.70 -26.31
N ASP A 94 -9.63 -11.92 -27.40
CA ASP A 94 -9.94 -10.49 -27.36
C ASP A 94 -11.26 -10.17 -26.64
N GLU A 95 -12.34 -10.91 -26.93
CA GLU A 95 -13.65 -10.74 -26.27
C GLU A 95 -13.57 -11.01 -24.75
N THR A 96 -12.87 -12.07 -24.35
CA THR A 96 -12.65 -12.40 -22.93
C THR A 96 -11.82 -11.34 -22.22
N LEU A 97 -10.80 -10.80 -22.89
CA LEU A 97 -9.94 -9.75 -22.36
C LEU A 97 -10.71 -8.43 -22.18
N GLU A 98 -11.58 -8.09 -23.14
CA GLU A 98 -12.44 -6.91 -23.06
C GLU A 98 -13.45 -7.00 -21.91
N ASP A 99 -14.12 -8.15 -21.75
CA ASP A 99 -15.09 -8.39 -20.68
C ASP A 99 -14.40 -8.34 -19.31
N TRP A 100 -13.30 -9.06 -19.16
CA TRP A 100 -12.55 -9.10 -17.92
C TRP A 100 -11.93 -7.74 -17.56
N ALA A 101 -11.44 -6.98 -18.54
CA ALA A 101 -10.95 -5.63 -18.29
C ALA A 101 -12.05 -4.70 -17.75
N GLN A 102 -13.31 -4.90 -18.14
CA GLN A 102 -14.45 -4.16 -17.59
C GLN A 102 -14.80 -4.62 -16.18
N GLU A 103 -14.79 -5.94 -15.93
CA GLU A 103 -15.05 -6.54 -14.62
C GLU A 103 -14.05 -6.05 -13.57
N VAL A 104 -12.74 -6.22 -13.81
CA VAL A 104 -11.70 -5.76 -12.89
C VAL A 104 -11.72 -4.23 -12.72
N THR A 105 -12.15 -3.47 -13.74
CA THR A 105 -12.39 -2.03 -13.59
C THR A 105 -13.51 -1.76 -12.59
N HIS A 106 -14.62 -2.49 -12.69
CA HIS A 106 -15.76 -2.37 -11.78
C HIS A 106 -15.33 -2.70 -10.35
N ASP A 107 -14.52 -3.74 -10.15
CA ASP A 107 -14.03 -4.15 -8.85
C ASP A 107 -13.09 -3.12 -8.21
N ALA A 108 -12.18 -2.53 -9.00
CA ALA A 108 -11.33 -1.44 -8.54
C ALA A 108 -12.17 -0.23 -8.06
N VAL A 109 -13.20 0.15 -8.83
CA VAL A 109 -14.12 1.24 -8.45
C VAL A 109 -14.94 0.86 -7.21
N ARG A 110 -15.38 -0.39 -7.13
CA ARG A 110 -16.11 -0.94 -5.97
C ARG A 110 -15.24 -0.85 -4.71
N ALA A 111 -13.97 -1.29 -4.75
CA ALA A 111 -13.03 -1.17 -3.64
C ALA A 111 -12.87 0.30 -3.18
N SER A 112 -12.75 1.24 -4.12
CA SER A 112 -12.71 2.68 -3.79
C SER A 112 -13.98 3.18 -3.09
N SER A 113 -15.16 2.68 -3.49
CA SER A 113 -16.42 3.01 -2.83
C SER A 113 -16.52 2.44 -1.42
N TYR A 114 -15.96 1.25 -1.18
CA TYR A 114 -15.90 0.62 0.14
C TYR A 114 -15.11 1.47 1.13
N LEU A 115 -14.06 2.18 0.69
CA LEU A 115 -13.33 3.12 1.55
C LEU A 115 -14.24 4.19 2.18
N ASP A 116 -15.33 4.58 1.51
CA ASP A 116 -16.29 5.54 2.07
C ASP A 116 -17.26 4.88 3.06
N ALA A 117 -17.59 3.61 2.85
CA ALA A 117 -18.53 2.84 3.67
C ALA A 117 -17.93 2.30 4.98
N VAL A 118 -16.64 1.95 4.98
CA VAL A 118 -15.97 1.41 6.17
C VAL A 118 -15.40 2.52 7.06
N SER A 119 -15.51 2.32 8.38
CA SER A 119 -15.04 3.28 9.40
C SER A 119 -13.90 2.75 10.28
N GLY A 120 -13.76 1.43 10.41
CA GLY A 120 -12.70 0.82 11.19
C GLY A 120 -11.37 0.90 10.46
N LYS A 121 -10.32 1.43 11.09
CA LYS A 121 -9.00 1.58 10.47
C LYS A 121 -8.41 0.27 9.96
N LYS A 122 -8.62 -0.86 10.65
CA LYS A 122 -8.25 -2.17 10.09
C LYS A 122 -9.00 -2.46 8.79
N ALA A 123 -10.32 -2.32 8.76
CA ALA A 123 -11.10 -2.57 7.55
C ALA A 123 -10.71 -1.61 6.40
N ILE A 124 -10.38 -0.35 6.72
CA ILE A 124 -9.85 0.62 5.75
C ILE A 124 -8.50 0.15 5.20
N ASP A 125 -7.66 -0.45 6.04
CA ASP A 125 -6.38 -1.00 5.62
C ASP A 125 -6.53 -2.21 4.71
N ASP A 126 -7.43 -3.13 5.06
CA ASP A 126 -7.77 -4.28 4.24
C ASP A 126 -8.29 -3.83 2.85
N VAL A 127 -9.24 -2.87 2.80
CA VAL A 127 -9.73 -2.29 1.53
C VAL A 127 -8.61 -1.52 0.81
N GLY A 128 -7.72 -0.85 1.54
CA GLY A 128 -6.59 -0.12 0.98
C GLY A 128 -5.63 -1.04 0.23
N TYR A 129 -5.37 -2.24 0.76
CA TYR A 129 -4.62 -3.28 0.07
C TYR A 129 -5.32 -3.72 -1.23
N ALA A 130 -6.63 -3.94 -1.20
CA ALA A 130 -7.37 -4.24 -2.43
C ALA A 130 -7.31 -3.10 -3.46
N VAL A 131 -7.34 -1.84 -3.03
CA VAL A 131 -7.21 -0.67 -3.91
C VAL A 131 -5.83 -0.64 -4.60
N VAL A 132 -4.74 -0.84 -3.85
CA VAL A 132 -3.39 -0.83 -4.46
C VAL A 132 -3.13 -2.04 -5.36
N THR A 133 -3.93 -3.09 -5.26
CA THR A 133 -3.88 -4.27 -6.14
C THR A 133 -4.77 -4.13 -7.37
N LEU A 134 -6.07 -3.90 -7.18
CA LEU A 134 -7.08 -3.92 -8.25
C LEU A 134 -6.89 -2.81 -9.28
N PHE A 135 -6.50 -1.59 -8.85
CA PHE A 135 -6.34 -0.49 -9.79
C PHE A 135 -5.19 -0.71 -10.79
N PRO A 136 -3.98 -1.12 -10.38
CA PRO A 136 -2.92 -1.50 -11.32
C PRO A 136 -3.34 -2.61 -12.29
N ILE A 137 -3.94 -3.70 -11.79
CA ILE A 137 -4.46 -4.79 -12.63
C ILE A 137 -5.47 -4.26 -13.65
N ALA A 138 -6.47 -3.49 -13.19
CA ALA A 138 -7.48 -2.86 -14.05
C ALA A 138 -6.84 -1.98 -15.13
N MET A 139 -5.81 -1.20 -14.78
CA MET A 139 -5.13 -0.33 -15.74
C MET A 139 -4.39 -1.13 -16.82
N VAL A 140 -3.70 -2.22 -16.44
CA VAL A 140 -3.03 -3.11 -17.40
C VAL A 140 -4.05 -3.84 -18.29
N ALA A 141 -5.10 -4.41 -17.69
CA ALA A 141 -6.17 -5.11 -18.40
C ALA A 141 -6.84 -4.20 -19.44
N ARG A 142 -7.18 -2.96 -19.05
CA ARG A 142 -7.74 -1.96 -19.96
C ARG A 142 -6.78 -1.59 -21.08
N ALA A 143 -5.50 -1.39 -20.77
CA ALA A 143 -4.50 -1.07 -21.80
C ALA A 143 -4.34 -2.22 -22.82
N ARG A 144 -4.32 -3.47 -22.33
CA ARG A 144 -4.30 -4.70 -23.16
C ARG A 144 -5.53 -4.82 -24.05
N ALA A 145 -6.72 -4.51 -23.52
CA ALA A 145 -7.98 -4.51 -24.25
C ALA A 145 -8.18 -3.27 -25.17
N GLY A 146 -7.19 -2.36 -25.27
CA GLY A 146 -7.30 -1.15 -26.08
C GLY A 146 -8.21 -0.06 -25.49
N PHE A 147 -8.62 -0.17 -24.22
CA PHE A 147 -9.41 0.83 -23.52
C PHE A 147 -8.56 1.96 -22.93
N GLY A 148 -9.14 3.15 -22.82
CA GLY A 148 -8.51 4.29 -22.14
C GLY A 148 -8.42 4.11 -20.61
N THR A 149 -7.33 4.62 -20.02
CA THR A 149 -7.00 4.48 -18.59
C THR A 149 -6.95 5.80 -17.82
N THR A 150 -7.11 6.95 -18.48
CA THR A 150 -6.98 8.28 -17.87
C THR A 150 -7.92 8.48 -16.67
N ASN A 151 -9.23 8.21 -16.85
CA ASN A 151 -10.21 8.36 -15.78
C ASN A 151 -9.97 7.37 -14.62
N LEU A 152 -9.53 6.15 -14.93
CA LEU A 152 -9.22 5.13 -13.93
C LEU A 152 -8.03 5.56 -13.07
N ARG A 153 -7.01 6.18 -13.68
CA ARG A 153 -5.85 6.75 -12.98
C ARG A 153 -6.25 7.88 -12.04
N THR A 154 -7.13 8.78 -12.47
CA THR A 154 -7.68 9.84 -11.60
C THR A 154 -8.42 9.25 -10.40
N GLN A 155 -9.24 8.22 -10.63
CA GLN A 155 -9.95 7.52 -9.55
C GLN A 155 -8.99 6.80 -8.61
N TYR A 156 -7.91 6.20 -9.14
CA TYR A 156 -6.90 5.55 -8.33
C TYR A 156 -6.21 6.53 -7.39
N ARG A 157 -5.75 7.67 -7.93
CA ARG A 157 -5.15 8.75 -7.13
C ARG A 157 -6.08 9.22 -6.02
N ALA A 158 -7.37 9.37 -6.31
CA ALA A 158 -8.37 9.73 -5.30
C ALA A 158 -8.55 8.65 -4.23
N ALA A 159 -8.57 7.37 -4.62
CA ALA A 159 -8.68 6.24 -3.69
C ALA A 159 -7.44 6.14 -2.77
N LEU A 160 -6.24 6.30 -3.33
CA LEU A 160 -4.99 6.33 -2.56
C LEU A 160 -4.97 7.47 -1.55
N GLN A 161 -5.39 8.68 -1.95
CA GLN A 161 -5.47 9.80 -1.01
C GLN A 161 -6.43 9.49 0.15
N LYS A 162 -7.57 8.86 -0.11
CA LYS A 162 -8.49 8.41 0.94
C LYS A 162 -7.83 7.42 1.90
N VAL A 163 -7.06 6.46 1.40
CA VAL A 163 -6.28 5.52 2.25
C VAL A 163 -5.32 6.30 3.15
N VAL A 164 -4.54 7.22 2.56
CA VAL A 164 -3.56 8.03 3.30
C VAL A 164 -4.22 8.85 4.41
N ASP A 165 -5.36 9.48 4.11
CA ASP A 165 -6.08 10.34 5.04
C ASP A 165 -6.74 9.53 6.16
N LYS A 166 -7.42 8.42 5.82
CA LYS A 166 -8.16 7.61 6.77
C LYS A 166 -7.27 6.76 7.68
N LEU A 167 -6.06 6.40 7.22
CA LEU A 167 -5.05 5.68 8.01
C LEU A 167 -4.01 6.62 8.65
N ALA A 168 -4.25 7.93 8.71
CA ALA A 168 -3.37 8.83 9.43
C ALA A 168 -3.22 8.39 10.91
N PRO A 169 -1.99 8.20 11.43
CA PRO A 169 -1.79 7.77 12.81
C PRO A 169 -2.20 8.86 13.81
N SER A 170 -2.61 8.44 15.00
CA SER A 170 -2.79 9.31 16.15
C SER A 170 -1.51 9.31 16.95
N CYS A 171 -0.89 10.48 17.11
CA CYS A 171 0.39 10.62 17.78
C CYS A 171 0.29 11.43 19.07
N GLN A 172 1.03 11.03 20.10
CA GLN A 172 1.02 11.65 21.42
C GLN A 172 2.44 11.75 22.00
N TYR A 173 2.77 12.94 22.50
CA TYR A 173 3.89 13.12 23.43
C TYR A 173 3.47 12.78 24.84
N SER A 174 4.28 12.00 25.55
CA SER A 174 4.14 11.74 26.97
C SER A 174 5.42 12.11 27.71
N ASN A 175 5.23 12.89 28.78
CA ASN A 175 6.26 13.31 29.71
C ASN A 175 5.73 13.06 31.13
N PRO A 176 5.78 11.81 31.63
CA PRO A 176 5.13 11.44 32.87
C PRO A 176 5.74 12.14 34.09
N GLU A 177 7.02 12.49 34.03
CA GLU A 177 7.73 13.18 35.11
C GLU A 177 8.52 14.38 34.57
N PRO A 178 7.88 15.53 34.33
CA PRO A 178 8.52 16.69 33.69
C PRO A 178 9.72 17.26 34.43
N ASN A 179 9.82 16.97 35.73
CA ASN A 179 10.87 17.45 36.62
C ASN A 179 11.85 16.32 37.03
N ALA A 180 11.73 15.11 36.47
CA ALA A 180 12.66 14.03 36.76
C ALA A 180 14.05 14.33 36.19
N VAL A 181 15.07 13.83 36.88
CA VAL A 181 16.44 13.79 36.40
C VAL A 181 16.88 12.33 36.43
N PRO A 182 17.10 11.69 35.27
CA PRO A 182 17.04 12.26 33.92
C PRO A 182 15.61 12.61 33.45
N LEU A 183 15.49 13.61 32.57
CA LEU A 183 14.23 13.92 31.89
C LEU A 183 13.98 12.82 30.85
N ILE A 184 12.82 12.19 30.89
CA ILE A 184 12.42 11.13 29.95
C ILE A 184 11.12 11.56 29.26
N ARG A 185 11.14 11.59 27.93
CA ARG A 185 9.96 11.85 27.11
C ARG A 185 9.77 10.70 26.12
N SER A 186 8.53 10.47 25.74
CA SER A 186 8.17 9.51 24.71
C SER A 186 7.28 10.17 23.67
N TYR A 187 7.40 9.73 22.43
CA TYR A 187 6.49 10.06 21.35
C TYR A 187 6.00 8.76 20.75
N THR A 188 4.68 8.56 20.78
CA THR A 188 4.04 7.33 20.31
C THR A 188 3.03 7.68 19.23
N CYS A 189 3.09 6.98 18.10
CA CYS A 189 2.12 7.07 17.01
C CYS A 189 1.45 5.71 16.84
N THR A 190 0.12 5.70 16.74
CA THR A 190 -0.69 4.48 16.53
C THR A 190 -1.65 4.68 15.37
N VAL A 191 -1.65 3.74 14.41
CA VAL A 191 -2.68 3.67 13.37
C VAL A 191 -3.89 2.92 13.93
N TYR A 192 -3.75 1.62 14.21
CA TYR A 192 -4.73 0.76 14.88
C TYR A 192 -4.04 -0.50 15.43
N GLY A 193 -4.63 -1.14 16.45
CA GLY A 193 -4.12 -2.42 16.97
C GLY A 193 -2.63 -2.38 17.35
N ASN A 194 -1.84 -3.26 16.73
CA ASN A 194 -0.40 -3.39 16.89
C ASN A 194 0.43 -2.47 15.96
N HIS A 195 -0.20 -1.70 15.06
CA HIS A 195 0.48 -0.72 14.22
C HIS A 195 0.78 0.55 15.03
N THR A 196 1.79 0.43 15.89
CA THR A 196 2.25 1.47 16.80
C THR A 196 3.78 1.57 16.75
N ALA A 197 4.30 2.79 16.76
CA ALA A 197 5.72 3.04 16.95
C ALA A 197 5.92 4.05 18.08
N THR A 198 6.98 3.83 18.87
CA THR A 198 7.35 4.72 19.97
C THR A 198 8.84 4.98 19.92
N GLN A 199 9.22 6.25 20.12
CA GLN A 199 10.60 6.61 20.40
C GLN A 199 10.67 7.31 21.75
N LEU A 200 11.74 7.01 22.47
CA LEU A 200 12.09 7.64 23.73
C LEU A 200 13.24 8.62 23.50
N GLU A 201 13.24 9.68 24.28
CA GLU A 201 14.45 10.48 24.48
C GLU A 201 14.70 10.67 25.97
N GLN A 202 15.98 10.77 26.29
CA GLN A 202 16.47 10.89 27.64
C GLN A 202 17.56 11.95 27.69
N TYR A 203 17.37 12.94 28.57
CA TYR A 203 18.30 14.05 28.74
C TYR A 203 18.79 14.11 30.19
N TRP A 204 20.10 14.13 30.39
CA TRP A 204 20.72 14.12 31.70
C TRP A 204 21.90 15.10 31.76
N LEU A 205 21.86 16.05 32.71
CA LEU A 205 22.99 16.95 33.04
C LEU A 205 23.56 17.73 31.84
N GLY A 206 22.72 18.11 30.88
CA GLY A 206 23.18 18.85 29.70
C GLY A 206 23.39 17.98 28.46
N GLU A 207 23.36 16.66 28.60
CA GLU A 207 23.68 15.71 27.54
C GLU A 207 22.53 14.76 27.20
N TRP A 208 22.36 14.47 25.91
CA TRP A 208 21.47 13.43 25.43
C TRP A 208 22.03 12.05 25.74
N GLN A 209 21.23 11.24 26.41
CA GLN A 209 21.52 9.82 26.64
C GLN A 209 20.80 8.94 25.61
N LEU A 210 19.65 9.39 25.12
CA LEU A 210 18.85 8.79 24.04
C LEU A 210 18.09 9.90 23.31
N GLY A 211 17.94 9.79 21.99
CA GLY A 211 17.25 10.79 21.16
C GLY A 211 18.20 11.75 20.43
N PRO A 212 17.70 12.91 19.95
CA PRO A 212 16.34 13.43 20.14
C PRO A 212 15.28 12.59 19.43
N ILE A 213 14.02 12.74 19.83
CA ILE A 213 12.88 12.16 19.10
C ILE A 213 12.82 12.74 17.67
N ASP A 214 12.64 11.88 16.68
CA ASP A 214 12.30 12.20 15.29
C ASP A 214 10.83 11.86 15.03
N PRO A 215 9.91 12.84 15.10
CA PRO A 215 8.49 12.60 14.93
C PRO A 215 8.13 11.98 13.58
N ALA A 216 8.85 12.34 12.51
CA ALA A 216 8.57 11.85 11.17
C ALA A 216 8.95 10.36 11.05
N ALA A 217 10.09 9.96 11.63
CA ALA A 217 10.49 8.55 11.66
C ALA A 217 9.53 7.68 12.49
N VAL A 218 9.04 8.18 13.63
CA VAL A 218 8.05 7.47 14.45
C VAL A 218 6.71 7.36 13.74
N GLU A 219 6.26 8.43 13.07
CA GLU A 219 5.06 8.38 12.26
C GLU A 219 5.23 7.33 11.16
N ALA A 220 6.30 7.40 10.37
CA ALA A 220 6.62 6.45 9.30
C ALA A 220 6.62 4.99 9.77
N ALA A 221 7.30 4.71 10.87
CA ALA A 221 7.35 3.37 11.45
C ALA A 221 5.97 2.86 11.90
N SER A 222 5.07 3.75 12.36
CA SER A 222 3.74 3.33 12.83
C SER A 222 2.84 2.78 11.73
N TYR A 223 3.06 3.15 10.47
CA TYR A 223 2.25 2.71 9.32
C TYR A 223 3.04 1.89 8.29
N ALA A 224 4.31 1.54 8.59
CA ALA A 224 5.22 0.90 7.63
C ALA A 224 4.65 -0.37 6.99
N ASN A 225 3.88 -1.16 7.75
CA ASN A 225 3.26 -2.42 7.30
C ASN A 225 1.74 -2.26 7.14
N THR A 226 1.32 -1.16 6.52
CA THR A 226 -0.09 -0.89 6.20
C THR A 226 -0.19 -0.44 4.74
N SER A 227 -1.39 -0.53 4.16
CA SER A 227 -1.70 0.02 2.84
C SER A 227 -1.45 1.52 2.74
N ARG A 228 -1.36 2.26 3.86
CA ARG A 228 -0.93 3.68 3.86
C ARG A 228 0.48 3.86 3.35
N ALA A 229 1.42 2.98 3.73
CA ALA A 229 2.80 3.07 3.25
C ALA A 229 2.85 2.93 1.73
N VAL A 230 2.18 1.90 1.21
CA VAL A 230 2.06 1.65 -0.23
C VAL A 230 1.38 2.83 -0.91
N ALA A 231 0.29 3.36 -0.35
CA ALA A 231 -0.46 4.46 -0.96
C ALA A 231 0.32 5.78 -1.02
N ILE A 232 1.11 6.11 0.02
CA ILE A 232 1.97 7.30 0.01
C ILE A 232 2.99 7.21 -1.12
N GLU A 233 3.64 6.07 -1.29
CA GLU A 233 4.63 5.89 -2.34
C GLU A 233 3.98 5.87 -3.72
N SER A 234 2.84 5.18 -3.84
CA SER A 234 2.02 5.16 -5.07
C SER A 234 1.65 6.55 -5.57
N LEU A 235 1.28 7.45 -4.66
CA LEU A 235 0.94 8.84 -4.97
C LEU A 235 2.13 9.67 -5.47
N ARG A 236 3.37 9.30 -5.12
CA ARG A 236 4.59 9.97 -5.62
C ARG A 236 4.90 9.56 -7.06
N GLN A 237 4.57 8.33 -7.41
CA GLN A 237 4.82 7.76 -8.74
C GLN A 237 3.74 8.14 -9.76
N LEU A 238 2.50 8.38 -9.29
CA LEU A 238 1.39 8.78 -10.15
C LEU A 238 1.52 10.26 -10.61
N PRO A 239 1.52 10.52 -11.93
CA PRO A 239 1.55 11.89 -12.48
C PRO A 239 0.27 12.69 -12.20
#